data_AF-A0A5B7APD3-F1
#
_entry.id   AF-A0A5B7APD3-F1
#
_cell.length_a   1.000
_cell.length_b   1.000
_cell.length_c   1.000
_cell.angle_alpha   90.00
_cell.angle_beta   90.00
_cell.angle_gamma   90.00
#
_symmetry.space_group_name_H-M   'P 1'
#
loop_
_entity.id
_entity.type
_entity.pdbx_description
1 polymer ?
#
loop_
_entity_poly.entity_id
_entity_poly.type
_entity_poly.pdbx_seq_one_letter_code
_entity_poly.pdbx_strand_id
1 'polypeptide(L)'
;MGCTVQVWLDARMDGDGKLRFAADSDSEITKGFCSCLVWVLDGAAPEEVLSLKTDDLAALNIGLHGRGNSRVNTWHNVLVSMQKRTKAFVAERGGKPPGEPFPSLVITAGGIHAKGSYAEAQARFLSPDELKVQELVNVLREKKIGVVAHFYMDPEVQGVLTAAQKQWPHIHISDSLVMADSAIKMAKAGCQFITVLGVDFMSENVRAILDQAGFAKVGVYRMSNERIGCSLADAANAPAYMDYLGGASMSSPSLHVVYINTSLETKAYAHELVPTITCTSSNVVQTILQAFAQVHNLNVWYGPDSYMGANIVELFRQMTVMTDEEIAEIHPKHNRNSIRSLLPRLHYYQDGTCIVHHLFGHEVVEKINEIYCDAFLTAHLEVPGEMFSLAMEAKRRGMGVVGSTQNILDFITQRVQEALDRNVSDHLQFLLGTESGMVTSIVAEVRKLLGSVKSSSGRAEVNVEIVFPVSSDSVTRTSRSSPLGLNLGQAGEFMNVPVIPGVASGEGCSIHGGCASCPYMKMNSLSSLLKVCHHLPDDKHSLSAYEAGRFSLRTPHGKLIADVGCEPILYMRHFQATKNLPEKLVDHILHPNENGRSISFS
;
A
#
# COMPACT_ATOMS: atom_id res chain seq x y z
N MET A 1 -24.22 -4.51 14.37
CA MET A 1 -24.86 -5.59 13.59
C MET A 1 -25.62 -4.97 12.43
N GLY A 2 -25.06 -4.99 11.22
CA GLY A 2 -25.81 -4.70 9.99
C GLY A 2 -26.35 -6.01 9.43
N CYS A 3 -27.65 -6.08 9.12
CA CYS A 3 -28.22 -7.23 8.42
C CYS A 3 -27.76 -7.19 6.96
N THR A 4 -26.81 -8.06 6.61
CA THR A 4 -26.46 -8.38 5.22
C THR A 4 -27.49 -9.37 4.66
N VAL A 5 -27.77 -9.28 3.36
CA VAL A 5 -28.86 -9.97 2.67
C VAL A 5 -28.31 -10.68 1.43
N GLN A 6 -28.82 -11.88 1.12
CA GLN A 6 -28.46 -12.62 -0.09
C GLN A 6 -29.39 -12.27 -1.25
N VAL A 7 -28.82 -12.18 -2.44
CA VAL A 7 -29.56 -11.99 -3.69
C VAL A 7 -29.10 -13.01 -4.72
N TRP A 8 -30.04 -13.74 -5.28
CA TRP A 8 -29.84 -14.57 -6.45
C TRP A 8 -30.28 -13.77 -7.67
N LEU A 9 -29.38 -13.61 -8.63
CA LEU A 9 -29.67 -12.95 -9.90
C LEU A 9 -29.45 -13.97 -11.02
N ASP A 10 -30.34 -13.98 -12.00
CA ASP A 10 -30.23 -14.65 -13.29
C ASP A 10 -30.37 -13.62 -14.42
N ALA A 11 -29.58 -13.78 -15.48
CA ALA A 11 -29.61 -12.89 -16.63
C ALA A 11 -29.38 -13.69 -17.91
N ARG A 12 -30.19 -13.44 -18.93
CA ARG A 12 -30.08 -14.05 -20.25
C ARG A 12 -30.39 -13.02 -21.33
N MET A 13 -29.79 -13.17 -22.50
CA MET A 13 -30.15 -12.38 -23.68
C MET A 13 -31.09 -13.21 -24.56
N ASP A 14 -32.23 -12.64 -24.97
CA ASP A 14 -33.17 -13.32 -25.85
C ASP A 14 -32.76 -13.23 -27.34
N GLY A 15 -33.53 -13.89 -28.20
CA GLY A 15 -33.26 -13.94 -29.64
C GLY A 15 -33.37 -12.59 -30.35
N ASP A 16 -34.03 -11.60 -29.73
CA ASP A 16 -34.17 -10.24 -30.25
C ASP A 16 -33.05 -9.31 -29.73
N GLY A 17 -32.11 -9.84 -28.95
CA GLY A 17 -30.99 -9.10 -28.38
C GLY A 17 -31.36 -8.25 -27.17
N LYS A 18 -32.51 -8.52 -26.53
CA LYS A 18 -32.94 -7.84 -25.30
C LYS A 18 -32.55 -8.66 -24.08
N LEU A 19 -32.35 -7.98 -22.95
CA LEU A 19 -31.99 -8.65 -21.72
C LEU A 19 -33.20 -9.08 -20.92
N ARG A 20 -33.12 -10.29 -20.37
CA ARG A 20 -34.11 -10.83 -19.45
C ARG A 20 -33.46 -11.08 -18.09
N PHE A 21 -34.08 -10.56 -17.05
CA PHE A 21 -33.57 -10.68 -15.68
C PHE A 21 -34.57 -11.41 -14.79
N ALA A 22 -34.06 -12.23 -13.87
CA ALA A 22 -34.82 -12.75 -12.75
C ALA A 22 -33.99 -12.59 -11.49
N ALA A 23 -34.58 -12.16 -10.39
CA ALA A 23 -33.87 -11.99 -9.13
C ALA A 23 -34.73 -12.36 -7.93
N ASP A 24 -34.12 -12.95 -6.91
CA ASP A 24 -34.75 -13.32 -5.64
C ASP A 24 -33.80 -13.03 -4.47
N SER A 25 -34.32 -13.00 -3.24
CA SER A 25 -33.54 -12.65 -2.04
C SER A 25 -34.07 -13.35 -0.79
N ASP A 26 -33.24 -13.55 0.23
CA ASP A 26 -33.68 -14.07 1.54
C ASP A 26 -34.37 -13.01 2.42
N SER A 27 -34.37 -11.75 2.00
CA SER A 27 -35.07 -10.63 2.65
C SER A 27 -36.24 -10.15 1.81
N GLU A 28 -37.43 -10.10 2.40
CA GLU A 28 -38.65 -9.63 1.72
C GLU A 28 -38.53 -8.19 1.20
N ILE A 29 -37.83 -7.31 1.92
CA ILE A 29 -37.58 -5.94 1.45
C ILE A 29 -36.68 -5.95 0.21
N THR A 30 -35.63 -6.76 0.24
CA THR A 30 -34.69 -6.86 -0.88
C THR A 30 -35.30 -7.59 -2.07
N LYS A 31 -36.20 -8.56 -1.87
CA LYS A 31 -37.03 -9.13 -2.95
C LYS A 31 -37.85 -8.06 -3.65
N GLY A 32 -38.49 -7.17 -2.87
CA GLY A 32 -39.21 -6.01 -3.42
C GLY A 32 -38.31 -5.12 -4.27
N PHE A 33 -37.11 -4.83 -3.78
CA PHE A 33 -36.10 -4.05 -4.51
C PHE A 33 -35.64 -4.72 -5.80
N CYS A 34 -35.32 -6.01 -5.74
CA CYS A 34 -34.97 -6.82 -6.91
C CYS A 34 -36.11 -6.82 -7.94
N SER A 35 -37.36 -6.94 -7.48
CA SER A 35 -38.54 -6.93 -8.35
C SER A 35 -38.70 -5.61 -9.08
N CYS A 36 -38.42 -4.47 -8.42
CA CYS A 36 -38.43 -3.17 -9.07
C CYS A 36 -37.34 -3.04 -10.13
N LEU A 37 -36.10 -3.46 -9.83
CA LEU A 37 -35.01 -3.45 -10.82
C LEU A 37 -35.32 -4.34 -12.01
N VAL A 38 -35.82 -5.56 -11.78
CA VAL A 38 -36.27 -6.47 -12.84
C VAL A 38 -37.39 -5.83 -13.64
N TRP A 39 -38.38 -5.19 -13.01
CA TRP A 39 -39.47 -4.52 -13.71
C TRP A 39 -39.01 -3.38 -14.63
N VAL A 40 -37.96 -2.65 -14.24
CA VAL A 40 -37.39 -1.56 -15.05
C VAL A 40 -36.50 -2.08 -16.18
N LEU A 41 -35.73 -3.14 -15.94
CA LEU A 41 -34.65 -3.57 -16.83
C LEU A 41 -34.97 -4.81 -17.68
N ASP A 42 -35.97 -5.61 -17.30
CA ASP A 42 -36.37 -6.81 -18.06
C ASP A 42 -37.04 -6.40 -19.38
N GLY A 43 -36.45 -6.85 -20.49
CA GLY A 43 -36.83 -6.48 -21.85
C GLY A 43 -36.13 -5.22 -22.41
N ALA A 44 -35.22 -4.61 -21.65
CA ALA A 44 -34.43 -3.46 -22.09
C ALA A 44 -33.30 -3.86 -23.04
N ALA A 45 -32.86 -2.91 -23.88
CA ALA A 45 -31.68 -3.07 -24.71
C ALA A 45 -30.40 -2.97 -23.84
N PRO A 46 -29.29 -3.64 -24.22
CA PRO A 46 -28.05 -3.59 -23.45
C PRO A 46 -27.54 -2.18 -23.17
N GLU A 47 -27.67 -1.26 -24.13
CA GLU A 47 -27.25 0.14 -24.00
C GLU A 47 -28.06 0.87 -22.93
N GLU A 48 -29.36 0.58 -22.82
CA GLU A 48 -30.26 1.15 -21.82
C GLU A 48 -29.87 0.68 -20.42
N VAL A 49 -29.62 -0.63 -20.25
CA VAL A 49 -29.18 -1.22 -18.97
C VAL A 49 -27.85 -0.61 -18.50
N LEU A 50 -26.90 -0.40 -19.44
CA LEU A 50 -25.58 0.14 -19.15
C LEU A 50 -25.57 1.66 -18.94
N SER A 51 -26.54 2.38 -19.49
CA SER A 51 -26.64 3.84 -19.32
C SER A 51 -27.19 4.26 -17.95
N LEU A 52 -27.90 3.36 -17.28
CA LEU A 52 -28.51 3.60 -15.97
C LEU A 52 -27.43 3.80 -14.89
N LYS A 53 -27.37 5.00 -14.31
CA LYS A 53 -26.40 5.28 -13.23
C LYS A 53 -26.99 4.95 -11.89
N THR A 54 -26.11 4.63 -10.94
CA THR A 54 -26.49 4.46 -9.54
C THR A 54 -27.11 5.72 -8.95
N ASP A 55 -26.67 6.90 -9.40
CA ASP A 55 -27.20 8.19 -8.93
C ASP A 55 -28.63 8.46 -9.41
N ASP A 56 -29.02 7.93 -10.58
CA ASP A 56 -30.39 8.02 -11.10
C ASP A 56 -31.39 7.31 -10.16
N LEU A 57 -30.90 6.28 -9.44
CA LEU A 57 -31.67 5.54 -8.46
C LEU A 57 -31.77 6.26 -7.10
N ALA A 58 -30.84 7.16 -6.78
CA ALA A 58 -30.89 7.95 -5.55
C ALA A 58 -32.10 8.91 -5.55
N ALA A 59 -32.49 9.40 -6.73
CA ALA A 59 -33.67 10.27 -6.91
C ALA A 59 -35.01 9.55 -6.61
N LEU A 60 -35.04 8.22 -6.66
CA LEU A 60 -36.25 7.43 -6.37
C LEU A 60 -36.60 7.35 -4.87
N ASN A 61 -35.76 7.91 -3.99
CA ASN A 61 -36.05 8.17 -2.57
C ASN A 61 -36.64 6.96 -1.81
N ILE A 62 -36.21 5.74 -2.11
CA ILE A 62 -36.70 4.48 -1.51
C ILE A 62 -36.01 4.19 -0.14
N GLY A 63 -35.64 5.24 0.59
CA GLY A 63 -34.97 5.16 1.89
C GLY A 63 -35.56 6.17 2.86
N LEU A 64 -36.32 5.68 3.85
CA LEU A 64 -36.76 6.47 5.00
C LEU A 64 -35.60 7.30 5.55
N HIS A 65 -35.82 8.60 5.69
CA HIS A 65 -34.88 9.53 6.31
C HIS A 65 -34.38 8.98 7.65
N GLY A 66 -33.07 8.82 7.77
CA GLY A 66 -32.38 8.93 9.05
C GLY A 66 -31.74 7.69 9.64
N ARG A 67 -32.01 6.44 9.21
CA ARG A 67 -31.29 5.26 9.77
C ARG A 67 -31.20 4.07 8.80
N GLY A 68 -30.04 3.92 8.14
CA GLY A 68 -29.58 2.63 7.60
C GLY A 68 -28.91 2.66 6.22
N ASN A 69 -27.67 3.17 6.12
CA ASN A 69 -26.84 3.13 4.89
C ASN A 69 -26.69 1.72 4.28
N SER A 70 -26.93 0.66 5.05
CA SER A 70 -26.78 -0.74 4.62
C SER A 70 -27.77 -1.19 3.53
N ARG A 71 -28.96 -0.60 3.42
CA ARG A 71 -30.03 -1.10 2.51
C ARG A 71 -29.98 -0.49 1.12
N VAL A 72 -29.55 0.76 1.03
CA VAL A 72 -29.30 1.46 -0.25
C VAL A 72 -28.16 0.77 -1.01
N ASN A 73 -27.15 0.27 -0.29
CA ASN A 73 -26.02 -0.45 -0.87
C ASN A 73 -26.45 -1.77 -1.55
N THR A 74 -27.48 -2.46 -1.05
CA THR A 74 -27.99 -3.69 -1.69
C THR A 74 -28.55 -3.42 -3.09
N TRP A 75 -29.32 -2.34 -3.26
CA TRP A 75 -29.88 -1.97 -4.55
C TRP A 75 -28.77 -1.65 -5.58
N HIS A 76 -27.75 -0.92 -5.15
CA HIS A 76 -26.60 -0.56 -5.98
C HIS A 76 -25.84 -1.82 -6.44
N ASN A 77 -25.58 -2.75 -5.52
CA ASN A 77 -24.85 -3.97 -5.83
C ASN A 77 -25.59 -4.84 -6.85
N VAL A 78 -26.92 -4.97 -6.73
CA VAL A 78 -27.73 -5.74 -7.69
C VAL A 78 -27.71 -5.13 -9.09
N LEU A 79 -27.84 -3.80 -9.21
CA LEU A 79 -27.73 -3.12 -10.50
C LEU A 79 -26.35 -3.35 -11.14
N VAL A 80 -25.27 -3.19 -10.36
CA VAL A 80 -23.90 -3.40 -10.85
C VAL A 80 -23.70 -4.84 -11.33
N SER A 81 -24.25 -5.84 -10.61
CA SER A 81 -24.24 -7.24 -11.07
C SER A 81 -25.05 -7.47 -12.35
N MET A 82 -26.21 -6.80 -12.52
CA MET A 82 -26.98 -6.85 -13.78
C MET A 82 -26.17 -6.24 -14.94
N GLN A 83 -25.52 -5.11 -14.73
CA GLN A 83 -24.67 -4.45 -15.72
C GLN A 83 -23.45 -5.30 -16.10
N LYS A 84 -22.79 -5.95 -15.13
CA LYS A 84 -21.68 -6.87 -15.39
C LYS A 84 -22.07 -8.00 -16.35
N ARG A 85 -23.21 -8.65 -16.09
CA ARG A 85 -23.73 -9.72 -16.97
C ARG A 85 -24.13 -9.20 -18.34
N THR A 86 -24.67 -7.98 -18.39
CA THR A 86 -24.98 -7.29 -19.65
C THR A 86 -23.73 -7.07 -20.49
N LYS A 87 -22.65 -6.56 -19.89
CA LYS A 87 -21.36 -6.38 -20.57
C LYS A 87 -20.83 -7.69 -21.14
N ALA A 88 -20.96 -8.80 -20.41
CA ALA A 88 -20.55 -10.12 -20.88
C ALA A 88 -21.31 -10.53 -22.16
N PHE A 89 -22.64 -10.40 -22.20
CA PHE A 89 -23.43 -10.71 -23.39
C PHE A 89 -23.10 -9.79 -24.59
N VAL A 90 -22.86 -8.50 -24.34
CA VAL A 90 -22.44 -7.55 -25.39
C VAL A 90 -21.08 -7.92 -25.97
N ALA A 91 -20.13 -8.31 -25.12
CA ALA A 91 -18.81 -8.76 -25.56
C ALA A 91 -18.90 -10.02 -26.42
N GLU A 92 -19.67 -11.02 -25.99
CA GLU A 92 -19.94 -12.26 -26.75
C GLU A 92 -20.54 -11.96 -28.12
N ARG A 93 -21.55 -11.07 -28.18
CA ARG A 93 -22.20 -10.66 -29.44
C ARG A 93 -21.25 -9.91 -30.38
N GLY A 94 -20.34 -9.11 -29.82
CA GLY A 94 -19.33 -8.37 -30.57
C GLY A 94 -18.15 -9.23 -31.04
N GLY A 95 -18.15 -10.54 -30.76
CA GLY A 95 -17.03 -11.43 -31.06
C GLY A 95 -15.74 -11.10 -30.29
N LYS A 96 -15.85 -10.26 -29.25
CA LYS A 96 -14.73 -9.98 -28.36
C LYS A 96 -14.59 -11.17 -27.41
N PRO A 97 -13.39 -11.76 -27.26
CA PRO A 97 -13.18 -12.76 -26.23
C PRO A 97 -13.51 -12.16 -24.85
N PRO A 98 -14.01 -12.95 -23.88
CA PRO A 98 -14.12 -12.50 -22.51
C PRO A 98 -12.79 -11.90 -22.08
N GLY A 99 -12.79 -10.69 -21.52
CA GLY A 99 -11.56 -10.04 -21.08
C GLY A 99 -10.76 -11.00 -20.19
N GLU A 100 -9.46 -11.17 -20.47
CA GLU A 100 -8.63 -12.11 -19.71
C GLU A 100 -8.65 -11.68 -18.22
N PRO A 101 -9.08 -12.54 -17.29
CA PRO A 101 -9.13 -12.16 -15.88
C PRO A 101 -7.73 -11.84 -15.37
N PHE A 102 -7.67 -10.96 -14.38
CA PHE A 102 -6.43 -10.76 -13.64
C PHE A 102 -5.98 -12.06 -12.94
N PRO A 103 -4.67 -12.28 -12.78
CA PRO A 103 -4.17 -13.37 -11.96
C PRO A 103 -4.78 -13.33 -10.55
N SER A 104 -5.05 -14.50 -9.96
CA SER A 104 -5.65 -14.57 -8.63
C SER A 104 -5.22 -15.79 -7.82
N LEU A 105 -5.31 -15.66 -6.49
CA LEU A 105 -5.14 -16.75 -5.54
C LEU A 105 -6.46 -17.04 -4.83
N VAL A 106 -6.99 -18.25 -5.01
CA VAL A 106 -8.18 -18.74 -4.31
C VAL A 106 -7.76 -19.53 -3.09
N ILE A 107 -8.08 -19.02 -1.91
CA ILE A 107 -7.78 -19.61 -0.61
C ILE A 107 -9.06 -20.28 -0.09
N THR A 108 -8.96 -21.56 0.21
CA THR A 108 -10.05 -22.36 0.77
C THR A 108 -9.59 -23.05 2.05
N ALA A 109 -10.52 -23.66 2.80
CA ALA A 109 -10.16 -24.49 3.95
C ALA A 109 -9.28 -25.69 3.55
N GLY A 110 -9.45 -26.20 2.32
CA GLY A 110 -8.74 -27.37 1.78
C GLY A 110 -7.39 -27.06 1.14
N GLY A 111 -7.09 -25.80 0.81
CA GLY A 111 -5.83 -25.45 0.16
C GLY A 111 -5.82 -24.09 -0.52
N ILE A 112 -4.83 -23.89 -1.39
CA ILE A 112 -4.65 -22.66 -2.18
C ILE A 112 -4.57 -23.05 -3.66
N HIS A 113 -5.38 -22.40 -4.48
CA HIS A 113 -5.38 -22.59 -5.93
C HIS A 113 -4.99 -21.29 -6.62
N ALA A 114 -3.95 -21.31 -7.44
CA ALA A 114 -3.50 -20.16 -8.19
C ALA A 114 -4.07 -20.15 -9.61
N LYS A 115 -4.43 -18.97 -10.11
CA LYS A 115 -4.86 -18.73 -11.49
C LYS A 115 -3.93 -17.72 -12.15
N GLY A 116 -3.27 -18.14 -13.22
CA GLY A 116 -2.31 -17.32 -13.98
C GLY A 116 -0.88 -17.44 -13.44
N SER A 117 0.09 -17.27 -14.34
CA SER A 117 1.53 -17.46 -14.08
C SER A 117 2.04 -16.65 -12.90
N TYR A 118 1.54 -15.43 -12.75
CA TYR A 118 1.86 -14.55 -11.64
C TYR A 118 1.47 -15.15 -10.29
N ALA A 119 0.20 -15.54 -10.14
CA ALA A 119 -0.30 -16.14 -8.91
C ALA A 119 0.34 -17.50 -8.62
N GLU A 120 0.63 -18.30 -9.65
CA GLU A 120 1.32 -19.58 -9.51
C GLU A 120 2.73 -19.40 -8.93
N ALA A 121 3.45 -18.35 -9.36
CA ALA A 121 4.74 -18.02 -8.79
C ALA A 121 4.62 -17.66 -7.31
N GLN A 122 3.65 -16.82 -6.94
CA GLN A 122 3.38 -16.45 -5.54
C GLN A 122 3.05 -17.70 -4.68
N ALA A 123 2.22 -18.60 -5.20
CA ALA A 123 1.77 -19.79 -4.47
C ALA A 123 2.90 -20.78 -4.13
N ARG A 124 3.89 -20.93 -5.02
CA ARG A 124 5.03 -21.84 -4.81
C ARG A 124 5.81 -21.53 -3.53
N PHE A 125 5.82 -20.26 -3.11
CA PHE A 125 6.63 -19.80 -1.98
C PHE A 125 5.85 -19.71 -0.66
N LEU A 126 4.54 -19.98 -0.67
CA LEU A 126 3.73 -20.08 0.54
C LEU A 126 4.10 -21.30 1.40
N SER A 127 4.74 -22.31 0.78
CA SER A 127 5.30 -23.49 1.43
C SER A 127 6.80 -23.58 1.10
N PRO A 128 7.67 -22.89 1.87
CA PRO A 128 9.10 -22.83 1.58
C PRO A 128 9.80 -24.18 1.81
N ASP A 129 10.95 -24.36 1.16
CA ASP A 129 11.83 -25.52 1.35
C ASP A 129 12.34 -25.60 2.80
N GLU A 130 12.00 -26.67 3.51
CA GLU A 130 12.37 -26.90 4.91
C GLU A 130 13.90 -26.91 5.12
N LEU A 131 14.67 -27.39 4.13
CA LEU A 131 16.13 -27.41 4.23
C LEU A 131 16.70 -26.00 4.27
N LYS A 132 16.21 -25.11 3.39
CA LYS A 132 16.62 -23.70 3.38
C LYS A 132 16.20 -22.97 4.66
N VAL A 133 15.00 -23.26 5.17
CA VAL A 133 14.52 -22.70 6.45
C VAL A 133 15.44 -23.13 7.59
N GLN A 134 15.79 -24.42 7.65
CA GLN A 134 16.66 -24.94 8.71
C GLN A 134 18.08 -24.38 8.63
N GLU A 135 18.65 -24.28 7.42
CA GLU A 135 19.94 -23.65 7.19
C GLU A 135 19.95 -22.23 7.74
N LEU A 136 18.98 -21.40 7.33
CA LEU A 136 18.87 -20.03 7.78
C LEU A 136 18.76 -19.95 9.31
N VAL A 137 17.85 -20.71 9.92
CA VAL A 137 17.65 -20.72 11.38
C VAL A 137 18.92 -21.10 12.13
N ASN A 138 19.68 -22.09 11.64
CA ASN A 138 20.91 -22.55 12.27
C ASN A 138 21.95 -21.42 12.30
N VAL A 139 22.18 -20.77 11.16
CA VAL A 139 23.17 -19.69 11.04
C VAL A 139 22.75 -18.46 11.87
N LEU A 140 21.46 -18.08 11.83
CA LEU A 140 20.94 -16.96 12.60
C LEU A 140 21.11 -17.17 14.11
N ARG A 141 20.84 -18.40 14.58
CA ARG A 141 20.96 -18.76 16.00
C ARG A 141 22.42 -18.81 16.45
N GLU A 142 23.27 -19.48 15.70
CA GLU A 142 24.70 -19.64 16.01
C GLU A 142 25.39 -18.28 16.14
N LYS A 143 25.11 -17.37 15.19
CA LYS A 143 25.77 -16.07 15.08
C LYS A 143 25.00 -14.93 15.73
N LYS A 144 23.86 -15.24 16.39
CA LYS A 144 22.99 -14.28 17.09
C LYS A 144 22.57 -13.12 16.17
N ILE A 145 22.05 -13.44 15.00
CA ILE A 145 21.64 -12.47 13.98
C ILE A 145 20.12 -12.24 14.09
N GLY A 146 19.71 -10.99 14.23
CA GLY A 146 18.32 -10.57 14.06
C GLY A 146 18.02 -10.20 12.61
N VAL A 147 16.81 -10.46 12.14
CA VAL A 147 16.38 -10.16 10.77
C VAL A 147 15.18 -9.23 10.82
N VAL A 148 15.29 -8.07 10.17
CA VAL A 148 14.15 -7.17 9.93
C VAL A 148 13.91 -7.07 8.43
N ALA A 149 12.68 -7.29 8.00
CA ALA A 149 12.32 -7.34 6.58
C ALA A 149 11.08 -6.49 6.30
N HIS A 150 11.04 -5.87 5.13
CA HIS A 150 9.84 -5.15 4.68
C HIS A 150 8.75 -6.10 4.18
N PHE A 151 7.48 -5.69 4.21
CA PHE A 151 6.37 -6.41 3.59
C PHE A 151 6.47 -6.55 2.06
N TYR A 152 7.42 -5.86 1.43
CA TYR A 152 7.58 -5.85 -0.04
C TYR A 152 8.68 -6.80 -0.52
N MET A 153 9.19 -7.66 0.38
CA MET A 153 10.17 -8.67 -0.01
C MET A 153 9.58 -9.69 -0.99
N ASP A 154 10.46 -10.26 -1.81
CA ASP A 154 10.09 -11.32 -2.73
C ASP A 154 9.39 -12.48 -1.99
N PRO A 155 8.37 -13.12 -2.60
CA PRO A 155 7.62 -14.19 -1.94
C PRO A 155 8.49 -15.34 -1.46
N GLU A 156 9.58 -15.69 -2.16
CA GLU A 156 10.53 -16.73 -1.70
C GLU A 156 11.11 -16.36 -0.34
N VAL A 157 11.60 -15.12 -0.23
CA VAL A 157 12.21 -14.59 0.98
C VAL A 157 11.18 -14.52 2.10
N GLN A 158 9.99 -14.00 1.82
CA GLN A 158 8.93 -13.92 2.84
C GLN A 158 8.49 -15.27 3.36
N GLY A 159 8.32 -16.25 2.48
CA GLY A 159 7.95 -17.62 2.84
C GLY A 159 8.96 -18.20 3.82
N VAL A 160 10.24 -18.16 3.46
CA VAL A 160 11.34 -18.67 4.30
C VAL A 160 11.43 -17.92 5.64
N LEU A 161 11.36 -16.58 5.63
CA LEU A 161 11.40 -15.79 6.87
C LEU A 161 10.22 -16.09 7.80
N THR A 162 9.01 -16.22 7.26
CA THR A 162 7.80 -16.53 8.02
C THR A 162 7.89 -17.92 8.65
N ALA A 163 8.41 -18.91 7.92
CA ALA A 163 8.64 -20.24 8.46
C ALA A 163 9.76 -20.25 9.52
N ALA A 164 10.87 -19.54 9.26
CA ALA A 164 12.01 -19.42 10.17
C ALA A 164 11.64 -18.71 11.48
N GLN A 165 10.71 -17.73 11.45
CA GLN A 165 10.26 -16.99 12.62
C GLN A 165 9.68 -17.90 13.72
N LYS A 166 9.10 -19.05 13.34
CA LYS A 166 8.57 -20.05 14.29
C LYS A 166 9.68 -20.72 15.11
N GLN A 167 10.90 -20.77 14.59
CA GLN A 167 12.05 -21.41 15.23
C GLN A 167 13.09 -20.41 15.76
N TRP A 168 13.07 -19.18 15.25
CA TRP A 168 13.94 -18.08 15.67
C TRP A 168 13.12 -16.80 15.88
N PRO A 169 12.89 -16.38 17.13
CA PRO A 169 11.96 -15.28 17.44
C PRO A 169 12.47 -13.90 17.04
N HIS A 170 13.74 -13.78 16.65
CA HIS A 170 14.37 -12.51 16.24
C HIS A 170 14.28 -12.28 14.73
N ILE A 171 13.13 -12.64 14.13
CA ILE A 171 12.76 -12.31 12.75
C ILE A 171 11.49 -11.46 12.82
N HIS A 172 11.48 -10.32 12.13
CA HIS A 172 10.30 -9.46 12.08
C HIS A 172 10.07 -8.91 10.67
N ILE A 173 8.88 -9.16 10.12
CA ILE A 173 8.43 -8.64 8.83
C ILE A 173 7.42 -7.53 9.12
N SER A 174 7.70 -6.30 8.68
CA SER A 174 6.88 -5.14 9.03
C SER A 174 7.10 -3.95 8.09
N ASP A 175 6.33 -2.88 8.28
CA ASP A 175 6.63 -1.57 7.68
C ASP A 175 7.94 -0.97 8.23
N SER A 176 8.52 -0.02 7.48
CA SER A 176 9.86 0.54 7.75
C SER A 176 10.08 1.10 9.15
N LEU A 177 9.04 1.65 9.79
CA LEU A 177 9.16 2.22 11.13
C LEU A 177 9.32 1.14 12.20
N VAL A 178 8.52 0.09 12.10
CA VAL A 178 8.48 -1.02 13.06
C VAL A 178 9.76 -1.85 12.98
N MET A 179 10.44 -1.84 11.83
CA MET A 179 11.75 -2.50 11.65
C MET A 179 12.80 -1.94 12.63
N ALA A 180 12.90 -0.62 12.79
CA ALA A 180 13.87 -0.01 13.70
C ALA A 180 13.58 -0.34 15.17
N ASP A 181 12.33 -0.34 15.60
CA ASP A 181 11.95 -0.70 16.97
C ASP A 181 12.17 -2.19 17.26
N SER A 182 11.92 -3.04 16.27
CA SER A 182 12.18 -4.47 16.35
C SER A 182 13.68 -4.75 16.45
N ALA A 183 14.50 -4.03 15.69
CA ALA A 183 15.95 -4.11 15.79
C ALA A 183 16.47 -3.74 17.18
N ILE A 184 15.91 -2.70 17.83
CA ILE A 184 16.26 -2.36 19.23
C ILE A 184 15.89 -3.53 20.17
N LYS A 185 14.70 -4.12 20.03
CA LYS A 185 14.28 -5.26 20.85
C LYS A 185 15.20 -6.46 20.66
N MET A 186 15.61 -6.76 19.42
CA MET A 186 16.55 -7.83 19.09
C MET A 186 17.94 -7.56 19.69
N ALA A 187 18.45 -6.32 19.57
CA ALA A 187 19.72 -5.91 20.19
C ALA A 187 19.69 -6.08 21.72
N LYS A 188 18.59 -5.66 22.38
CA LYS A 188 18.37 -5.87 23.82
C LYS A 188 18.32 -7.35 24.20
N ALA A 189 17.78 -8.21 23.32
CA ALA A 189 17.73 -9.64 23.52
C ALA A 189 19.06 -10.37 23.24
N GLY A 190 20.11 -9.64 22.86
CA GLY A 190 21.47 -10.17 22.70
C GLY A 190 21.88 -10.50 21.25
N CYS A 191 21.11 -10.06 20.25
CA CYS A 191 21.55 -10.11 18.86
C CYS A 191 22.78 -9.20 18.66
N GLN A 192 23.83 -9.73 18.04
CA GLN A 192 25.06 -9.00 17.75
C GLN A 192 25.04 -8.31 16.38
N PHE A 193 24.21 -8.82 15.48
CA PHE A 193 24.07 -8.32 14.12
C PHE A 193 22.59 -8.24 13.75
N ILE A 194 22.24 -7.26 12.93
CA ILE A 194 20.92 -7.08 12.35
C ILE A 194 21.08 -7.07 10.83
N THR A 195 20.40 -7.97 10.15
CA THR A 195 20.25 -7.92 8.70
C THR A 195 18.93 -7.22 8.35
N VAL A 196 19.00 -6.33 7.38
CA VAL A 196 17.89 -5.51 6.92
C VAL A 196 17.57 -5.91 5.48
N LEU A 197 16.38 -6.46 5.26
CA LEU A 197 15.86 -6.74 3.92
C LEU A 197 14.90 -5.63 3.52
N GLY A 198 15.38 -4.75 2.64
CA GLY A 198 14.71 -3.52 2.26
C GLY A 198 15.59 -2.68 1.35
N VAL A 199 15.33 -1.37 1.32
CA VAL A 199 16.12 -0.39 0.58
C VAL A 199 17.08 0.35 1.52
N ASP A 200 18.02 1.12 0.96
CA ASP A 200 19.12 1.70 1.74
C ASP A 200 18.62 2.60 2.88
N PHE A 201 17.63 3.48 2.64
CA PHE A 201 17.11 4.38 3.69
C PHE A 201 16.50 3.63 4.88
N MET A 202 15.97 2.41 4.67
CA MET A 202 15.42 1.60 5.76
C MET A 202 16.55 1.05 6.64
N SER A 203 17.64 0.61 6.01
CA SER A 203 18.84 0.11 6.70
C SER A 203 19.54 1.23 7.47
N GLU A 204 19.63 2.40 6.84
CA GLU A 204 20.13 3.65 7.41
C GLU A 204 19.32 4.09 8.64
N ASN A 205 17.98 4.05 8.55
CA ASN A 205 17.10 4.36 9.68
C ASN A 205 17.32 3.38 10.85
N VAL A 206 17.39 2.08 10.57
CA VAL A 206 17.69 1.05 11.60
C VAL A 206 19.03 1.33 12.28
N ARG A 207 20.08 1.65 11.51
CA ARG A 207 21.40 2.01 12.04
C ARG A 207 21.33 3.24 12.94
N ALA A 208 20.75 4.34 12.46
CA ALA A 208 20.70 5.59 13.20
C ALA A 208 19.92 5.46 14.52
N ILE A 209 18.79 4.76 14.50
CA ILE A 209 17.97 4.51 15.70
C ILE A 209 18.67 3.58 16.70
N LEU A 210 19.41 2.57 16.23
CA LEU A 210 20.23 1.72 17.12
C LEU A 210 21.36 2.51 17.77
N ASP A 211 22.01 3.43 17.04
CA ASP A 211 23.05 4.30 17.57
C ASP A 211 22.52 5.21 18.68
N GLN A 212 21.38 5.87 18.43
CA GLN A 212 20.69 6.70 19.43
C GLN A 212 20.26 5.90 20.67
N ALA A 213 19.90 4.63 20.50
CA ALA A 213 19.54 3.73 21.59
C ALA A 213 20.75 3.14 22.35
N GLY A 214 21.99 3.50 21.98
CA GLY A 214 23.22 3.06 22.64
C GLY A 214 23.77 1.71 22.13
N PHE A 215 23.26 1.19 21.02
CA PHE A 215 23.65 -0.10 20.42
C PHE A 215 24.61 0.07 19.24
N ALA A 216 25.58 1.00 19.35
CA ALA A 216 26.54 1.30 18.28
C ALA A 216 27.51 0.15 17.91
N LYS A 217 27.59 -0.88 18.76
CA LYS A 217 28.41 -2.09 18.55
C LYS A 217 27.70 -3.16 17.73
N VAL A 218 26.37 -3.13 17.66
CA VAL A 218 25.58 -4.10 16.87
C VAL A 218 25.84 -3.80 15.40
N GLY A 219 26.24 -4.78 14.58
CA GLY A 219 26.42 -4.55 13.14
C GLY A 219 25.08 -4.51 12.41
N VAL A 220 24.92 -3.62 11.41
CA VAL A 220 23.69 -3.54 10.59
C VAL A 220 24.07 -3.73 9.14
N TYR A 221 23.46 -4.70 8.46
CA TYR A 221 23.83 -5.10 7.11
C TYR A 221 22.64 -5.14 6.16
N ARG A 222 22.80 -4.58 4.97
CA ARG A 222 21.88 -4.68 3.83
C ARG A 222 22.27 -5.85 2.92
N MET A 223 21.41 -6.24 1.99
CA MET A 223 21.56 -7.48 1.20
C MET A 223 22.30 -7.29 -0.14
N SER A 224 22.88 -6.11 -0.39
CA SER A 224 23.65 -5.81 -1.59
C SER A 224 24.87 -4.95 -1.26
N ASN A 225 25.95 -5.13 -2.01
CA ASN A 225 27.10 -4.21 -2.04
C ASN A 225 26.83 -2.97 -2.89
N GLU A 226 25.86 -3.03 -3.81
CA GLU A 226 25.41 -1.90 -4.63
C GLU A 226 24.27 -1.14 -3.96
N ARG A 227 24.08 0.15 -4.29
CA ARG A 227 23.00 0.99 -3.78
C ARG A 227 21.63 0.35 -4.07
N ILE A 228 20.82 0.13 -3.04
CA ILE A 228 19.42 -0.32 -3.17
C ILE A 228 18.52 0.93 -3.09
N GLY A 229 18.18 1.46 -4.27
CA GLY A 229 17.46 2.73 -4.43
C GLY A 229 15.96 2.68 -4.09
N CYS A 230 15.30 3.81 -4.29
CA CYS A 230 13.85 3.96 -4.21
C CYS A 230 13.44 5.18 -5.04
N SER A 231 12.48 5.03 -5.95
CA SER A 231 12.04 6.11 -6.86
C SER A 231 11.55 7.35 -6.12
N LEU A 232 10.84 7.18 -5.00
CA LEU A 232 10.41 8.31 -4.15
C LEU A 232 11.59 8.99 -3.44
N ALA A 233 12.57 8.22 -2.96
CA ALA A 233 13.74 8.79 -2.33
C ALA A 233 14.61 9.56 -3.34
N ASP A 234 14.71 9.07 -4.57
CA ASP A 234 15.42 9.76 -5.65
C ASP A 234 14.68 11.04 -6.07
N ALA A 235 13.35 11.03 -6.13
CA ALA A 235 12.55 12.24 -6.37
C ALA A 235 12.74 13.30 -5.28
N ALA A 236 12.83 12.88 -4.01
CA ALA A 236 13.06 13.81 -2.90
C ALA A 236 14.50 14.34 -2.82
N ASN A 237 15.46 13.65 -3.45
CA ASN A 237 16.85 14.11 -3.59
C ASN A 237 17.07 15.00 -4.82
N ALA A 238 16.07 15.15 -5.69
CA ALA A 238 16.17 16.00 -6.86
C ALA A 238 16.23 17.50 -6.45
N PRO A 239 16.97 18.34 -7.19
CA PRO A 239 17.01 19.78 -6.92
C PRO A 239 15.62 20.45 -6.87
N ALA A 240 14.69 20.00 -7.72
CA ALA A 240 13.32 20.48 -7.74
C ALA A 240 12.57 20.30 -6.41
N TYR A 241 12.89 19.28 -5.62
CA TYR A 241 12.31 19.08 -4.29
C TYR A 241 12.81 20.15 -3.31
N MET A 242 14.08 20.52 -3.39
CA MET A 242 14.65 21.58 -2.56
C MET A 242 14.09 22.96 -2.95
N ASP A 243 13.87 23.22 -4.23
CA ASP A 243 13.21 24.44 -4.70
C ASP A 243 11.77 24.54 -4.18
N TYR A 244 11.03 23.43 -4.19
CA TYR A 244 9.70 23.31 -3.59
C TYR A 244 9.71 23.65 -2.09
N LEU A 245 10.68 23.11 -1.33
CA LEU A 245 10.86 23.46 0.09
C LEU A 245 11.35 24.90 0.31
N GLY A 246 12.06 25.49 -0.66
CA GLY A 246 12.39 26.91 -0.66
C GLY A 246 11.14 27.80 -0.72
N GLY A 247 10.11 27.40 -1.47
CA GLY A 247 8.79 28.05 -1.43
C GLY A 247 8.11 27.94 -0.05
N ALA A 248 8.26 26.79 0.59
CA ALA A 248 7.70 26.53 1.91
C ALA A 248 8.33 27.40 3.01
N SER A 249 9.64 27.61 3.00
CA SER A 249 10.34 28.43 3.99
C SER A 249 9.90 29.91 3.97
N MET A 250 9.51 30.42 2.79
CA MET A 250 8.97 31.77 2.63
C MET A 250 7.53 31.94 3.14
N SER A 251 6.81 30.85 3.41
CA SER A 251 5.37 30.85 3.72
C SER A 251 5.08 30.60 5.22
N SER A 252 5.89 31.17 6.12
CA SER A 252 5.79 30.91 7.57
C SER A 252 4.44 31.39 8.18
N PRO A 253 3.81 30.63 9.10
CA PRO A 253 4.26 29.35 9.65
C PRO A 253 4.05 28.19 8.67
N SER A 254 5.10 27.43 8.41
CA SER A 254 5.10 26.27 7.51
C SER A 254 5.54 25.01 8.23
N LEU A 255 4.89 23.90 7.91
CA LEU A 255 5.31 22.55 8.31
C LEU A 255 5.48 21.70 7.06
N HIS A 256 6.66 21.11 6.93
CA HIS A 256 6.92 20.09 5.94
C HIS A 256 6.58 18.70 6.51
N VAL A 257 5.66 18.00 5.85
CA VAL A 257 5.26 16.62 6.18
C VAL A 257 5.89 15.69 5.15
N VAL A 258 6.99 15.06 5.53
CA VAL A 258 7.77 14.20 4.63
C VAL A 258 7.37 12.75 4.77
N TYR A 259 7.19 12.05 3.65
CA TYR A 259 6.92 10.62 3.68
C TYR A 259 8.15 9.83 4.14
N ILE A 260 7.94 8.74 4.88
CA ILE A 260 9.01 7.91 5.45
C ILE A 260 9.96 7.37 4.38
N ASN A 261 9.45 7.10 3.17
CA ASN A 261 10.17 6.55 2.02
C ASN A 261 11.10 7.57 1.34
N THR A 262 11.97 8.17 2.12
CA THR A 262 12.97 9.17 1.74
C THR A 262 14.26 8.91 2.52
N SER A 263 15.40 9.40 2.01
CA SER A 263 16.69 9.20 2.69
C SER A 263 16.76 10.00 4.01
N LEU A 264 17.67 9.60 4.91
CA LEU A 264 17.92 10.36 6.14
C LEU A 264 18.53 11.73 5.83
N GLU A 265 19.35 11.79 4.78
CA GLU A 265 19.94 13.03 4.24
C GLU A 265 18.86 14.01 3.78
N THR A 266 17.87 13.55 2.99
CA THR A 266 16.72 14.38 2.58
C THR A 266 16.00 14.95 3.80
N LYS A 267 15.74 14.11 4.81
CA LYS A 267 15.05 14.54 6.03
C LYS A 267 15.86 15.59 6.79
N ALA A 268 17.17 15.43 6.87
CA ALA A 268 18.06 16.39 7.51
C ALA A 268 18.06 17.73 6.80
N TYR A 269 18.27 17.76 5.48
CA TYR A 269 18.29 19.00 4.70
C TYR A 269 16.94 19.70 4.70
N ALA A 270 15.85 18.94 4.57
CA ALA A 270 14.51 19.49 4.66
C ALA A 270 14.24 20.09 6.04
N HIS A 271 14.64 19.41 7.12
CA HIS A 271 14.40 19.87 8.50
C HIS A 271 15.16 21.16 8.85
N GLU A 272 16.33 21.38 8.25
CA GLU A 272 17.07 22.64 8.42
C GLU A 272 16.46 23.81 7.64
N LEU A 273 15.74 23.55 6.56
CA LEU A 273 15.10 24.58 5.74
C LEU A 273 13.69 24.91 6.24
N VAL A 274 12.92 23.90 6.62
CA VAL A 274 11.54 24.00 7.10
C VAL A 274 11.32 22.99 8.23
N PRO A 275 10.69 23.38 9.35
CA PRO A 275 10.31 22.44 10.39
C PRO A 275 9.60 21.22 9.78
N THR A 276 10.21 20.06 9.95
CA THR A 276 9.83 18.83 9.24
C THR A 276 9.38 17.74 10.21
N ILE A 277 8.27 17.08 9.91
CA ILE A 277 7.81 15.84 10.56
C ILE A 277 7.69 14.72 9.53
N THR A 278 8.13 13.51 9.90
CA THR A 278 7.93 12.34 9.04
C THR A 278 6.51 11.77 9.18
N CYS A 279 5.99 11.14 8.13
CA CYS A 279 4.71 10.43 8.14
C CYS A 279 4.81 9.08 7.41
N THR A 280 3.83 8.22 7.67
CA THR A 280 3.54 6.98 6.93
C THR A 280 2.16 7.11 6.28
N SER A 281 1.81 6.22 5.35
CA SER A 281 0.47 6.19 4.76
C SER A 281 -0.63 6.00 5.82
N SER A 282 -0.31 5.30 6.92
CA SER A 282 -1.25 5.09 8.03
C SER A 282 -1.50 6.30 8.92
N ASN A 283 -0.62 7.30 8.96
CA ASN A 283 -0.75 8.44 9.89
C ASN A 283 -0.83 9.82 9.21
N VAL A 284 -0.52 9.93 7.91
CA VAL A 284 -0.39 11.22 7.22
C VAL A 284 -1.62 12.13 7.38
N VAL A 285 -2.83 11.57 7.23
CA VAL A 285 -4.09 12.32 7.39
C VAL A 285 -4.20 12.90 8.80
N GLN A 286 -3.95 12.07 9.82
CA GLN A 286 -4.04 12.47 11.22
C GLN A 286 -2.93 13.47 11.59
N THR A 287 -1.73 13.31 11.05
CA THR A 287 -0.61 14.24 11.23
C THR A 287 -0.98 15.63 10.72
N ILE A 288 -1.56 15.72 9.51
CA ILE A 288 -1.93 17.01 8.90
C ILE A 288 -3.08 17.68 9.66
N LEU A 289 -4.12 16.93 10.01
CA LEU A 289 -5.26 17.45 10.78
C LEU A 289 -4.78 17.97 12.14
N GLN A 290 -4.07 17.14 12.91
CA GLN A 290 -3.58 17.54 14.23
C GLN A 290 -2.63 18.74 14.15
N ALA A 291 -1.75 18.80 13.14
CA ALA A 291 -0.86 19.94 12.94
C ALA A 291 -1.65 21.24 12.71
N PHE A 292 -2.65 21.19 11.84
CA PHE A 292 -3.51 22.34 11.55
C PHE A 292 -4.39 22.76 12.74
N ALA A 293 -4.74 21.81 13.60
CA ALA A 293 -5.46 22.08 14.84
C ALA A 293 -4.59 22.69 15.95
N GLN A 294 -3.28 22.36 15.99
CA GLN A 294 -2.35 22.89 17.00
C GLN A 294 -1.71 24.21 16.60
N VAL A 295 -1.48 24.45 15.30
CA VAL A 295 -0.81 25.66 14.81
C VAL A 295 -1.78 26.50 13.99
N HIS A 296 -2.08 27.70 14.50
CA HIS A 296 -2.92 28.65 13.78
C HIS A 296 -2.25 29.14 12.50
N ASN A 297 -3.01 29.23 11.42
CA ASN A 297 -2.54 29.71 10.12
C ASN A 297 -1.41 28.91 9.47
N LEU A 298 -1.30 27.62 9.82
CA LEU A 298 -0.28 26.73 9.27
C LEU A 298 -0.44 26.49 7.76
N ASN A 299 0.67 26.63 7.02
CA ASN A 299 0.82 26.08 5.67
C ASN A 299 1.48 24.70 5.76
N VAL A 300 0.85 23.70 5.16
CA VAL A 300 1.32 22.32 5.18
C VAL A 300 1.88 21.98 3.81
N TRP A 301 3.11 21.49 3.78
CA TRP A 301 3.82 21.12 2.56
C TRP A 301 4.13 19.63 2.61
N TYR A 302 3.47 18.85 1.77
CA TYR A 302 3.61 17.39 1.75
C TYR A 302 4.50 16.92 0.58
N GLY A 303 5.24 15.83 0.77
CA GLY A 303 6.02 15.19 -0.29
C GLY A 303 6.76 13.92 0.15
N PRO A 304 7.43 13.21 -0.77
CA PRO A 304 7.55 13.52 -2.20
C PRO A 304 6.48 12.85 -3.07
N ASP A 305 5.55 12.05 -2.52
CA ASP A 305 4.61 11.27 -3.34
C ASP A 305 3.45 12.12 -3.88
N SER A 306 3.45 12.40 -5.18
CA SER A 306 2.44 13.23 -5.85
C SER A 306 1.04 12.64 -5.78
N TYR A 307 0.91 11.31 -5.92
CA TYR A 307 -0.39 10.65 -5.88
C TYR A 307 -0.97 10.67 -4.48
N MET A 308 -0.17 10.33 -3.46
CA MET A 308 -0.61 10.42 -2.09
C MET A 308 -0.97 11.87 -1.72
N GLY A 309 -0.21 12.87 -2.19
CA GLY A 309 -0.53 14.28 -2.00
C GLY A 309 -1.87 14.68 -2.60
N ALA A 310 -2.12 14.32 -3.86
CA ALA A 310 -3.39 14.56 -4.54
C ALA A 310 -4.57 13.84 -3.85
N ASN A 311 -4.36 12.60 -3.43
CA ASN A 311 -5.37 11.78 -2.76
C ASN A 311 -5.72 12.31 -1.37
N ILE A 312 -4.77 12.89 -0.63
CA ILE A 312 -5.03 13.60 0.64
C ILE A 312 -5.91 14.83 0.39
N VAL A 313 -5.61 15.62 -0.65
CA VAL A 313 -6.42 16.78 -1.02
C VAL A 313 -7.84 16.36 -1.37
N GLU A 314 -8.00 15.29 -2.16
CA GLU A 314 -9.32 14.77 -2.52
C GLU A 314 -10.09 14.22 -1.30
N LEU A 315 -9.41 13.51 -0.40
CA LEU A 315 -10.00 13.06 0.86
C LEU A 315 -10.52 14.26 1.68
N PHE A 316 -9.74 15.32 1.81
CA PHE A 316 -10.17 16.53 2.52
C PHE A 316 -11.29 17.29 1.79
N ARG A 317 -11.32 17.28 0.45
CA ARG A 317 -12.47 17.81 -0.31
C ARG A 317 -13.74 17.04 0.00
N GLN A 318 -13.69 15.72 0.08
CA GLN A 318 -14.83 14.89 0.46
C GLN A 318 -15.26 15.16 1.91
N MET A 319 -14.33 15.42 2.83
CA MET A 319 -14.67 15.86 4.18
C MET A 319 -15.45 17.18 4.21
N THR A 320 -15.37 18.04 3.18
CA THR A 320 -16.16 19.28 3.13
C THR A 320 -17.65 19.07 2.86
N VAL A 321 -18.06 17.88 2.42
CA VAL A 321 -19.47 17.50 2.23
C VAL A 321 -20.02 16.63 3.35
N MET A 322 -19.16 16.14 4.25
CA MET A 322 -19.54 15.39 5.45
C MET A 322 -20.21 16.30 6.50
N THR A 323 -20.96 15.69 7.42
CA THR A 323 -21.49 16.34 8.63
C THR A 323 -20.36 16.65 9.61
N ASP A 324 -20.57 17.63 10.49
CA ASP A 324 -19.54 17.99 11.48
C ASP A 324 -19.31 16.85 12.48
N GLU A 325 -20.35 16.05 12.77
CA GLU A 325 -20.25 14.85 13.60
C GLU A 325 -19.34 13.79 12.98
N GLU A 326 -19.51 13.49 11.68
CA GLU A 326 -18.64 12.53 10.98
C GLU A 326 -17.19 13.03 10.87
N ILE A 327 -16.98 14.34 10.72
CA ILE A 327 -15.63 14.92 10.74
C ILE A 327 -15.01 14.80 12.15
N ALA A 328 -15.80 15.02 13.20
CA ALA A 328 -15.34 14.89 14.58
C ALA A 328 -14.95 13.44 14.95
N GLU A 329 -15.58 12.43 14.33
CA GLU A 329 -15.15 11.02 14.44
C GLU A 329 -13.77 10.78 13.84
N ILE A 330 -13.41 11.50 12.76
CA ILE A 330 -12.06 11.43 12.17
C ILE A 330 -11.07 12.21 13.04
N HIS A 331 -11.44 13.43 13.44
CA HIS A 331 -10.61 14.26 14.31
C HIS A 331 -11.45 15.28 15.10
N PRO A 332 -11.45 15.24 16.44
CA PRO A 332 -12.42 15.95 17.27
C PRO A 332 -12.31 17.48 17.24
N LYS A 333 -11.16 18.03 16.80
CA LYS A 333 -10.94 19.49 16.68
C LYS A 333 -11.30 20.06 15.30
N HIS A 334 -11.84 19.25 14.39
CA HIS A 334 -12.20 19.68 13.05
C HIS A 334 -13.70 19.66 12.79
N ASN A 335 -14.11 20.56 11.92
CA ASN A 335 -15.43 20.69 11.34
C ASN A 335 -15.30 21.11 9.87
N ARG A 336 -16.42 21.18 9.16
CA ARG A 336 -16.45 21.52 7.73
C ARG A 336 -15.73 22.82 7.39
N ASN A 337 -15.86 23.85 8.23
CA ASN A 337 -15.22 25.15 8.00
C ASN A 337 -13.70 25.08 8.17
N SER A 338 -13.22 24.34 9.17
CA SER A 338 -11.79 24.14 9.40
C SER A 338 -11.14 23.39 8.24
N ILE A 339 -11.81 22.37 7.68
CA ILE A 339 -11.31 21.61 6.52
C ILE A 339 -11.27 22.49 5.26
N ARG A 340 -12.31 23.31 5.03
CA ARG A 340 -12.30 24.30 3.94
C ARG A 340 -11.17 25.31 4.06
N SER A 341 -10.79 25.69 5.28
CA SER A 341 -9.63 26.57 5.52
C SER A 341 -8.28 25.87 5.36
N LEU A 342 -8.22 24.55 5.55
CA LEU A 342 -7.00 23.74 5.38
C LEU A 342 -6.66 23.55 3.90
N LEU A 343 -7.65 23.25 3.06
CA LEU A 343 -7.45 22.97 1.63
C LEU A 343 -6.56 23.97 0.86
N PRO A 344 -6.77 25.31 0.94
CA PRO A 344 -5.92 26.26 0.22
C PRO A 344 -4.50 26.39 0.80
N ARG A 345 -4.25 25.84 1.99
CA ARG A 345 -2.96 25.87 2.70
C ARG A 345 -2.22 24.52 2.67
N LEU A 346 -2.82 23.53 2.02
CA LEU A 346 -2.21 22.22 1.80
C LEU A 346 -1.55 22.20 0.42
N HIS A 347 -0.23 22.27 0.42
CA HIS A 347 0.61 22.14 -0.75
C HIS A 347 1.20 20.74 -0.80
N TYR A 348 1.36 20.19 -2.00
CA TYR A 348 2.05 18.91 -2.19
C TYR A 348 2.96 18.96 -3.42
N TYR A 349 4.06 18.22 -3.34
CA TYR A 349 5.01 18.08 -4.44
C TYR A 349 4.39 17.32 -5.62
N GLN A 350 4.69 17.75 -6.86
CA GLN A 350 4.05 17.20 -8.07
C GLN A 350 4.93 16.22 -8.86
N ASP A 351 6.23 16.15 -8.58
CA ASP A 351 7.19 15.41 -9.41
C ASP A 351 7.82 14.19 -8.69
N GLY A 352 7.04 13.46 -7.87
CA GLY A 352 7.51 12.23 -7.24
C GLY A 352 6.47 11.12 -7.30
N THR A 353 6.84 9.99 -7.90
CA THR A 353 5.92 8.85 -8.07
C THR A 353 6.57 7.54 -7.69
N CYS A 354 5.85 6.70 -6.94
CA CYS A 354 6.24 5.31 -6.73
C CYS A 354 5.97 4.51 -8.01
N ILE A 355 7.02 3.92 -8.60
CA ILE A 355 6.94 3.12 -9.84
C ILE A 355 5.99 1.93 -9.73
N VAL A 356 5.81 1.36 -8.53
CA VAL A 356 4.91 0.21 -8.32
C VAL A 356 3.47 0.68 -8.35
N HIS A 357 3.14 1.74 -7.61
CA HIS A 357 1.78 2.25 -7.54
C HIS A 357 1.32 2.90 -8.85
N HIS A 358 2.24 3.48 -9.63
CA HIS A 358 1.94 4.06 -10.94
C HIS A 358 1.29 3.07 -11.92
N LEU A 359 1.48 1.76 -11.72
CA LEU A 359 0.90 0.72 -12.58
C LEU A 359 -0.61 0.57 -12.43
N PHE A 360 -1.21 1.06 -11.34
CA PHE A 360 -2.66 1.01 -11.12
C PHE A 360 -3.39 2.17 -11.81
N GLY A 361 -2.96 2.49 -13.03
CA GLY A 361 -3.50 3.58 -13.82
C GLY A 361 -4.78 3.22 -14.58
N HIS A 362 -5.11 4.04 -15.58
CA HIS A 362 -6.37 4.02 -16.31
C HIS A 362 -6.76 2.64 -16.87
N GLU A 363 -5.83 1.96 -17.55
CA GLU A 363 -6.08 0.64 -18.17
C GLU A 363 -6.50 -0.41 -17.13
N VAL A 364 -5.89 -0.36 -15.95
CA VAL A 364 -6.23 -1.26 -14.84
C VAL A 364 -7.62 -0.93 -14.31
N VAL A 365 -7.93 0.35 -14.11
CA VAL A 365 -9.24 0.83 -13.61
C VAL A 365 -10.38 0.50 -14.58
N GLU A 366 -10.18 0.65 -15.89
CA GLU A 366 -11.16 0.24 -16.91
C GLU A 366 -11.47 -1.25 -16.80
N LYS A 367 -10.44 -2.09 -16.75
CA LYS A 367 -10.58 -3.54 -16.63
C LYS A 367 -11.27 -3.95 -15.32
N ILE A 368 -11.01 -3.26 -14.21
CA ILE A 368 -11.71 -3.48 -12.93
C ILE A 368 -13.20 -3.15 -13.10
N ASN A 369 -13.55 -2.03 -13.72
CA ASN A 369 -14.95 -1.64 -13.97
C ASN A 369 -15.70 -2.58 -14.91
N GLU A 370 -14.98 -3.28 -15.80
CA GLU A 370 -15.57 -4.25 -16.71
C GLU A 370 -15.80 -5.61 -16.04
N ILE A 371 -14.81 -6.13 -15.32
CA ILE A 371 -14.78 -7.54 -14.89
C ILE A 371 -15.05 -7.71 -13.38
N TYR A 372 -14.70 -6.71 -12.57
CA TYR A 372 -14.60 -6.82 -11.10
C TYR A 372 -15.44 -5.76 -10.36
N CYS A 373 -16.48 -5.21 -10.99
CA CYS A 373 -17.30 -4.14 -10.42
C CYS A 373 -18.12 -4.54 -9.17
N ASP A 374 -18.32 -5.83 -8.94
CA ASP A 374 -18.97 -6.45 -7.78
C ASP A 374 -17.99 -6.99 -6.73
N ALA A 375 -16.68 -6.88 -6.96
CA ALA A 375 -15.65 -7.33 -6.04
C ALA A 375 -15.39 -6.31 -4.92
N PHE A 376 -14.84 -6.78 -3.80
CA PHE A 376 -14.30 -5.90 -2.77
C PHE A 376 -13.04 -5.21 -3.27
N LEU A 377 -13.00 -3.88 -3.19
CA LEU A 377 -11.89 -3.09 -3.71
C LEU A 377 -11.03 -2.54 -2.59
N THR A 378 -9.74 -2.86 -2.62
CA THR A 378 -8.76 -2.33 -1.67
C THR A 378 -7.76 -1.46 -2.42
N ALA A 379 -7.34 -0.33 -1.86
CA ALA A 379 -6.32 0.51 -2.47
C ALA A 379 -5.41 1.17 -1.44
N HIS A 380 -4.13 1.29 -1.78
CA HIS A 380 -3.17 2.08 -1.02
C HIS A 380 -3.35 3.59 -1.29
N LEU A 381 -2.94 4.46 -0.37
CA LEU A 381 -3.02 5.92 -0.58
C LEU A 381 -2.11 6.45 -1.70
N GLU A 382 -1.12 5.68 -2.12
CA GLU A 382 -0.14 6.03 -3.17
C GLU A 382 -0.65 5.73 -4.60
N VAL A 383 -1.82 5.12 -4.76
CA VAL A 383 -2.34 4.77 -6.11
C VAL A 383 -2.74 6.02 -6.91
N PRO A 384 -2.72 5.96 -8.26
CA PRO A 384 -3.25 7.00 -9.12
C PRO A 384 -4.69 7.40 -8.75
N GLY A 385 -5.03 8.67 -9.00
CA GLY A 385 -6.31 9.27 -8.58
C GLY A 385 -7.55 8.53 -9.10
N GLU A 386 -7.46 7.91 -10.28
CA GLU A 386 -8.51 7.06 -10.85
C GLU A 386 -8.78 5.80 -10.02
N MET A 387 -7.74 5.08 -9.60
CA MET A 387 -7.86 3.92 -8.73
C MET A 387 -8.30 4.32 -7.32
N PHE A 388 -7.79 5.44 -6.81
CA PHE A 388 -8.22 6.00 -5.53
C PHE A 388 -9.71 6.34 -5.55
N SER A 389 -10.19 7.00 -6.61
CA SER A 389 -11.59 7.38 -6.77
C SER A 389 -12.50 6.15 -6.81
N LEU A 390 -12.10 5.12 -7.57
CA LEU A 390 -12.81 3.86 -7.65
C LEU A 390 -12.91 3.17 -6.27
N ALA A 391 -11.80 3.11 -5.54
CA ALA A 391 -11.77 2.51 -4.20
C ALA A 391 -12.55 3.31 -3.16
N MET A 392 -12.54 4.65 -3.24
CA MET A 392 -13.36 5.51 -2.39
C MET A 392 -14.86 5.34 -2.68
N GLU A 393 -15.24 5.15 -3.93
CA GLU A 393 -16.60 4.82 -4.31
C GLU A 393 -17.03 3.46 -3.74
N ALA A 394 -16.19 2.44 -3.88
CA ALA A 394 -16.43 1.13 -3.26
C ALA A 394 -16.54 1.22 -1.73
N LYS A 395 -15.69 2.04 -1.09
CA LYS A 395 -15.74 2.30 0.36
C LYS A 395 -17.07 2.91 0.80
N ARG A 396 -17.62 3.88 0.06
CA ARG A 396 -18.96 4.45 0.35
C ARG A 396 -20.07 3.39 0.32
N ARG A 397 -19.92 2.39 -0.55
CA ARG A 397 -20.84 1.25 -0.69
C ARG A 397 -20.59 0.15 0.37
N GLY A 398 -19.59 0.30 1.24
CA GLY A 398 -19.16 -0.75 2.17
C GLY A 398 -18.42 -1.91 1.51
N MET A 399 -18.07 -1.77 0.23
CA MET A 399 -17.39 -2.77 -0.61
C MET A 399 -15.91 -2.44 -0.82
N GLY A 400 -15.32 -1.52 -0.04
CA GLY A 400 -13.91 -1.21 -0.21
C GLY A 400 -13.26 -0.47 0.95
N VAL A 401 -11.94 -0.34 0.83
CA VAL A 401 -11.07 0.35 1.80
C VAL A 401 -9.96 1.09 1.07
N VAL A 402 -9.63 2.27 1.58
CA VAL A 402 -8.45 3.04 1.18
C VAL A 402 -7.65 3.36 2.42
N GLY A 403 -6.35 3.02 2.42
CA GLY A 403 -5.49 3.22 3.58
C GLY A 403 -4.12 2.56 3.43
N SER A 404 -3.50 2.21 4.56
CA SER A 404 -2.24 1.48 4.57
C SER A 404 -2.42 -0.02 4.30
N THR A 405 -1.31 -0.71 4.07
CA THR A 405 -1.15 -2.17 4.11
C THR A 405 -1.95 -2.81 5.25
N GLN A 406 -1.82 -2.31 6.48
CA GLN A 406 -2.56 -2.86 7.63
C GLN A 406 -4.07 -2.65 7.50
N ASN A 407 -4.52 -1.47 7.04
CA ASN A 407 -5.96 -1.23 6.86
C ASN A 407 -6.58 -2.17 5.82
N ILE A 408 -5.82 -2.49 4.77
CA ILE A 408 -6.23 -3.46 3.74
C ILE A 408 -6.37 -4.87 4.35
N LEU A 409 -5.39 -5.32 5.14
CA LEU A 409 -5.43 -6.63 5.81
C LEU A 409 -6.58 -6.73 6.82
N ASP A 410 -6.79 -5.70 7.64
CA ASP A 410 -7.89 -5.63 8.61
C ASP A 410 -9.25 -5.70 7.91
N PHE A 411 -9.41 -5.00 6.79
CA PHE A 411 -10.63 -5.04 6.01
C PHE A 411 -10.92 -6.44 5.43
N ILE A 412 -9.91 -7.10 4.84
CA ILE A 412 -10.06 -8.46 4.30
C ILE A 412 -10.46 -9.43 5.41
N THR A 413 -9.72 -9.42 6.53
CA THR A 413 -10.00 -10.32 7.66
C THR A 413 -11.38 -10.07 8.27
N GLN A 414 -11.81 -8.81 8.39
CA GLN A 414 -13.16 -8.47 8.87
C GLN A 414 -14.26 -9.01 7.95
N ARG A 415 -14.14 -8.83 6.63
CA ARG A 415 -15.13 -9.35 5.65
C ARG A 415 -15.17 -10.87 5.63
N VAL A 416 -14.01 -11.53 5.75
CA VAL A 416 -13.93 -13.00 5.85
C VAL A 416 -14.60 -13.49 7.13
N GLN A 417 -14.35 -12.85 8.28
CA GLN A 417 -14.99 -13.21 9.54
C GLN A 417 -16.52 -13.04 9.45
N GLU A 418 -17.00 -11.93 8.87
CA GLU A 418 -18.43 -11.71 8.64
C GLU A 418 -19.06 -12.78 7.72
N ALA A 419 -18.32 -13.32 6.75
CA ALA A 419 -18.79 -14.45 5.94
C ALA A 419 -18.85 -15.76 6.74
N LEU A 420 -17.85 -16.04 7.57
CA LEU A 420 -17.82 -17.23 8.42
C LEU A 420 -18.93 -17.22 9.48
N ASP A 421 -19.23 -16.04 10.04
CA ASP A 421 -20.28 -15.85 11.03
C ASP A 421 -21.69 -16.07 10.42
N ARG A 422 -21.87 -15.72 9.13
CA ARG A 422 -23.12 -15.97 8.39
C ARG A 422 -23.39 -17.45 8.14
N ASN A 423 -22.33 -18.27 8.08
CA ASN A 423 -22.42 -19.71 7.79
C ASN A 423 -23.20 -20.04 6.50
N VAL A 424 -22.95 -19.27 5.44
CA VAL A 424 -23.45 -19.58 4.08
C VAL A 424 -22.28 -19.66 3.11
N SER A 425 -22.39 -20.56 2.12
CA SER A 425 -21.31 -20.72 1.15
C SER A 425 -21.16 -19.44 0.34
N ASP A 426 -19.96 -18.89 0.31
CA ASP A 426 -19.69 -17.56 -0.24
C ASP A 426 -18.34 -17.55 -0.96
N HIS A 427 -18.24 -16.75 -2.00
CA HIS A 427 -17.00 -16.54 -2.76
C HIS A 427 -16.65 -15.06 -2.71
N LEU A 428 -15.78 -14.70 -1.77
CA LEU A 428 -15.37 -13.32 -1.57
C LEU A 428 -14.20 -13.00 -2.49
N GLN A 429 -14.40 -12.07 -3.41
CA GLN A 429 -13.35 -11.61 -4.32
C GLN A 429 -12.81 -10.26 -3.86
N PHE A 430 -11.51 -10.17 -3.60
CA PHE A 430 -10.81 -8.96 -3.18
C PHE A 430 -9.81 -8.53 -4.24
N LEU A 431 -9.94 -7.31 -4.75
CA LEU A 431 -8.97 -6.72 -5.65
C LEU A 431 -7.93 -5.92 -4.85
N LEU A 432 -6.66 -6.24 -5.08
CA LEU A 432 -5.53 -5.69 -4.33
C LEU A 432 -4.91 -4.48 -5.05
N GLY A 433 -5.36 -3.26 -4.76
CA GLY A 433 -4.78 -2.01 -5.27
C GLY A 433 -3.52 -1.58 -4.52
N THR A 434 -2.57 -2.49 -4.34
CA THR A 434 -1.27 -2.26 -3.69
C THR A 434 -0.26 -3.31 -4.17
N GLU A 435 0.99 -3.20 -3.71
CA GLU A 435 2.04 -4.17 -4.04
C GLU A 435 1.71 -5.59 -3.58
N SER A 436 2.13 -6.57 -4.38
CA SER A 436 1.87 -8.00 -4.16
C SER A 436 2.59 -8.61 -2.96
N GLY A 437 3.58 -7.92 -2.38
CA GLY A 437 4.33 -8.43 -1.23
C GLY A 437 3.44 -8.76 -0.03
N MET A 438 2.22 -8.22 0.03
CA MET A 438 1.25 -8.54 1.08
C MET A 438 0.65 -9.96 1.00
N VAL A 439 0.81 -10.68 -0.10
CA VAL A 439 0.13 -11.96 -0.36
C VAL A 439 0.36 -12.98 0.74
N THR A 440 1.61 -13.15 1.18
CA THR A 440 1.95 -14.12 2.24
C THR A 440 1.20 -13.82 3.53
N SER A 441 1.13 -12.53 3.91
CA SER A 441 0.45 -12.08 5.14
C SER A 441 -1.06 -12.28 5.04
N ILE A 442 -1.65 -11.92 3.89
CA ILE A 442 -3.08 -12.13 3.62
C ILE A 442 -3.42 -13.61 3.68
N VAL A 443 -2.65 -14.46 2.98
CA VAL A 443 -2.85 -15.92 2.98
C VAL A 443 -2.76 -16.49 4.38
N ALA A 444 -1.76 -16.09 5.17
CA ALA A 444 -1.56 -16.60 6.52
C ALA A 444 -2.76 -16.29 7.44
N GLU A 445 -3.22 -15.03 7.48
CA GLU A 445 -4.35 -14.65 8.33
C GLU A 445 -5.68 -15.22 7.82
N VAL A 446 -5.93 -15.21 6.50
CA VAL A 446 -7.15 -15.82 5.92
C VAL A 446 -7.21 -17.32 6.22
N ARG A 447 -6.10 -18.06 6.04
CA ARG A 447 -6.07 -19.49 6.36
C ARG A 447 -6.26 -19.78 7.83
N LYS A 448 -5.74 -18.93 8.71
CA LYS A 448 -5.96 -19.03 10.15
C LYS A 448 -7.44 -18.86 10.50
N LEU A 449 -8.13 -17.90 9.86
CA LEU A 449 -9.57 -17.72 10.02
C LEU A 449 -10.35 -18.94 9.50
N LEU A 450 -10.10 -19.36 8.26
CA LEU A 450 -10.77 -20.53 7.66
C LEU A 450 -10.48 -21.83 8.43
N GLY A 451 -9.26 -22.01 8.95
CA GLY A 451 -8.83 -23.21 9.68
C GLY A 451 -9.27 -23.25 11.14
N SER A 452 -9.56 -22.10 11.76
CA SER A 452 -10.12 -22.04 13.13
C SER A 452 -11.52 -22.68 13.22
N VAL A 453 -12.19 -22.76 12.07
CA VAL A 453 -13.52 -23.33 11.90
C VAL A 453 -13.38 -24.83 11.61
N LYS A 454 -13.15 -25.63 12.66
CA LYS A 454 -13.00 -27.09 12.53
C LYS A 454 -14.19 -27.73 11.78
N SER A 455 -13.84 -28.66 10.88
CA SER A 455 -14.68 -29.56 10.10
C SER A 455 -15.76 -30.25 10.95
N SER A 456 -16.91 -29.59 11.08
CA SER A 456 -18.16 -30.21 11.50
C SER A 456 -18.97 -30.40 10.22
N SER A 457 -19.34 -31.65 9.94
CA SER A 457 -20.08 -32.03 8.74
C SER A 457 -21.37 -31.20 8.61
N GLY A 458 -21.42 -30.29 7.65
CA GLY A 458 -22.58 -29.43 7.40
C GLY A 458 -22.35 -27.91 7.47
N ARG A 459 -21.09 -27.46 7.63
CA ARG A 459 -20.76 -26.02 7.62
C ARG A 459 -20.48 -25.50 6.20
N ALA A 460 -20.90 -24.27 5.94
CA ALA A 460 -20.80 -23.62 4.64
C ALA A 460 -19.35 -23.45 4.13
N GLU A 461 -19.17 -23.49 2.82
CA GLU A 461 -17.86 -23.33 2.16
C GLU A 461 -17.60 -21.87 1.81
N VAL A 462 -16.66 -21.24 2.50
CA VAL A 462 -16.21 -19.86 2.20
C VAL A 462 -14.90 -19.91 1.44
N ASN A 463 -14.91 -19.37 0.23
CA ASN A 463 -13.76 -19.21 -0.64
C ASN A 463 -13.35 -17.74 -0.70
N VAL A 464 -12.04 -17.48 -0.60
CA VAL A 464 -11.48 -16.12 -0.65
C VAL A 464 -10.55 -16.01 -1.84
N GLU A 465 -10.91 -15.21 -2.82
CA GLU A 465 -10.10 -14.94 -4.02
C GLU A 465 -9.40 -13.58 -3.90
N ILE A 466 -8.08 -13.59 -3.90
CA ILE A 466 -7.25 -12.38 -3.95
C ILE A 466 -6.84 -12.15 -5.41
N VAL A 467 -7.30 -11.06 -6.00
CA VAL A 467 -7.07 -10.68 -7.39
C VAL A 467 -5.94 -9.66 -7.46
N PHE A 468 -4.97 -9.90 -8.33
CA PHE A 468 -3.82 -9.03 -8.57
C PHE A 468 -4.05 -8.20 -9.83
N PRO A 469 -4.37 -6.90 -9.72
CA PRO A 469 -4.64 -6.04 -10.86
C PRO A 469 -3.35 -5.67 -11.59
N VAL A 470 -2.75 -6.68 -12.22
CA VAL A 470 -1.46 -6.64 -12.91
C VAL A 470 -1.70 -7.11 -14.33
N SER A 471 -1.27 -6.33 -15.32
CA SER A 471 -1.46 -6.70 -16.72
C SER A 471 -0.50 -7.84 -17.09
N SER A 472 -1.03 -8.89 -17.71
CA SER A 472 -0.26 -9.98 -18.32
C SER A 472 0.64 -9.46 -19.45
N ASP A 473 0.26 -8.36 -20.10
CA ASP A 473 0.97 -7.76 -21.24
C ASP A 473 2.10 -6.81 -20.86
N SER A 474 2.14 -6.34 -19.61
CA SER A 474 3.26 -5.53 -19.11
C SER A 474 4.55 -6.36 -18.93
N VAL A 475 4.45 -7.70 -18.99
CA VAL A 475 5.61 -8.60 -19.06
C VAL A 475 6.24 -8.40 -20.43
N THR A 476 7.35 -7.65 -20.50
CA THR A 476 8.11 -7.44 -21.72
C THR A 476 8.44 -8.80 -22.36
N ARG A 477 7.67 -9.20 -23.38
CA ARG A 477 8.04 -10.26 -24.30
C ARG A 477 9.25 -9.74 -25.08
N THR A 478 10.44 -10.21 -24.74
CA THR A 478 11.65 -9.95 -25.53
C THR A 478 11.40 -10.41 -26.96
N SER A 479 11.25 -9.46 -27.89
CA SER A 479 11.22 -9.74 -29.32
C SER A 479 12.56 -10.37 -29.71
N ARG A 480 12.51 -11.63 -30.15
CA ARG A 480 13.64 -12.36 -30.72
C ARG A 480 14.18 -11.61 -31.95
N SER A 481 15.47 -11.23 -31.87
CA SER A 481 16.43 -11.09 -32.97
C SER A 481 15.98 -10.35 -34.25
N SER A 482 16.52 -9.16 -34.46
CA SER A 482 16.87 -8.68 -35.81
C SER A 482 18.29 -8.11 -35.80
N PRO A 483 19.20 -8.58 -36.67
CA PRO A 483 20.60 -8.18 -36.66
C PRO A 483 20.84 -7.06 -37.67
N LEU A 484 20.73 -5.79 -37.26
CA LEU A 484 21.22 -4.67 -38.06
C LEU A 484 21.84 -3.63 -37.14
N GLY A 485 23.16 -3.51 -37.19
CA GLY A 485 23.92 -2.49 -36.50
C GLY A 485 23.60 -1.10 -37.06
N LEU A 486 23.37 -0.15 -36.17
CA LEU A 486 23.34 1.27 -36.49
C LEU A 486 24.19 2.04 -35.47
N ASN A 487 25.08 2.84 -36.03
CA ASN A 487 26.15 3.59 -35.38
C ASN A 487 25.65 4.63 -34.37
N LEU A 488 26.39 4.78 -33.27
CA LEU A 488 26.34 5.95 -32.40
C LEU A 488 26.70 7.21 -33.19
N GLY A 489 25.77 8.17 -33.25
CA GLY A 489 26.05 9.51 -33.76
C GLY A 489 24.84 10.42 -33.65
N GLN A 490 24.90 11.35 -32.70
CA GLN A 490 24.13 12.60 -32.61
C GLN A 490 22.62 12.51 -32.31
N ALA A 491 22.30 12.56 -31.01
CA ALA A 491 21.22 13.41 -30.48
C ALA A 491 21.57 13.74 -29.02
N GLY A 492 21.97 14.99 -28.79
CA GLY A 492 22.31 15.51 -27.46
C GLY A 492 21.08 15.84 -26.62
N GLU A 493 21.30 15.84 -25.31
CA GLU A 493 20.56 16.60 -24.29
C GLU A 493 19.06 16.31 -24.11
N PHE A 494 18.67 15.05 -23.89
CA PHE A 494 17.50 14.73 -23.05
C PHE A 494 17.74 13.37 -22.39
N MET A 495 17.31 13.23 -21.13
CA MET A 495 17.36 12.02 -20.28
C MET A 495 18.58 11.90 -19.34
N ASN A 496 18.55 12.69 -18.26
CA ASN A 496 19.19 12.32 -16.99
C ASN A 496 18.20 11.47 -16.16
N VAL A 497 17.68 10.40 -16.77
CA VAL A 497 16.85 9.40 -16.05
C VAL A 497 17.82 8.48 -15.31
N PRO A 498 17.68 8.30 -13.99
CA PRO A 498 18.47 7.32 -13.26
C PRO A 498 18.30 5.96 -13.92
N VAL A 499 19.40 5.34 -14.34
CA VAL A 499 19.39 3.97 -14.86
C VAL A 499 18.90 3.07 -13.74
N ILE A 500 17.61 2.68 -13.81
CA ILE A 500 17.04 1.67 -12.91
C ILE A 500 17.84 0.39 -13.18
N PRO A 501 18.50 -0.22 -12.18
CA PRO A 501 19.25 -1.44 -12.39
C PRO A 501 18.32 -2.50 -12.98
N GLY A 502 18.49 -2.80 -14.27
CA GLY A 502 17.98 -4.04 -14.84
C GLY A 502 18.77 -5.17 -14.20
N VAL A 503 18.06 -6.18 -13.70
CA VAL A 503 18.66 -7.46 -13.28
C VAL A 503 19.66 -7.89 -14.35
N ALA A 504 20.87 -8.25 -13.92
CA ALA A 504 22.01 -8.50 -14.78
C ALA A 504 21.66 -9.45 -15.93
N SER A 505 22.05 -9.07 -17.14
CA SER A 505 21.89 -9.79 -18.40
C SER A 505 22.24 -11.28 -18.24
N GLY A 506 21.23 -12.13 -18.13
CA GLY A 506 21.38 -13.58 -17.92
C GLY A 506 20.26 -14.18 -17.10
N GLU A 507 19.66 -13.40 -16.20
CA GLU A 507 18.36 -13.68 -15.59
C GLU A 507 17.33 -12.80 -16.30
N GLY A 508 16.60 -13.37 -17.25
CA GLY A 508 15.49 -12.66 -17.90
C GLY A 508 14.56 -12.07 -16.82
N CYS A 509 13.78 -11.04 -17.18
CA CYS A 509 12.56 -10.72 -16.41
C CYS A 509 11.88 -12.05 -16.10
N SER A 510 11.95 -12.47 -14.85
CA SER A 510 11.58 -13.84 -14.53
C SER A 510 10.11 -13.98 -14.90
N ILE A 511 9.78 -15.13 -15.49
CA ILE A 511 8.40 -15.63 -15.63
C ILE A 511 7.64 -15.70 -14.27
N HIS A 512 8.26 -15.24 -13.18
CA HIS A 512 7.85 -15.34 -11.78
C HIS A 512 7.30 -14.03 -11.18
N GLY A 513 7.02 -13.00 -11.97
CA GLY A 513 6.29 -11.83 -11.47
C GLY A 513 6.75 -10.52 -12.08
N GLY A 514 6.67 -10.43 -13.41
CA GLY A 514 6.81 -9.16 -14.10
C GLY A 514 5.72 -8.18 -13.63
N CYS A 515 6.13 -6.93 -13.44
CA CYS A 515 5.31 -5.71 -13.35
C CYS A 515 4.95 -5.25 -11.95
N ALA A 516 4.33 -6.02 -11.06
CA ALA A 516 3.79 -5.45 -9.80
C ALA A 516 4.66 -5.59 -8.55
N SER A 517 5.98 -5.63 -8.70
CA SER A 517 6.91 -5.73 -7.56
C SER A 517 8.09 -4.79 -7.77
N CYS A 518 8.51 -4.13 -6.69
CA CYS A 518 9.58 -3.12 -6.76
C CYS A 518 10.92 -3.77 -7.20
N PRO A 519 11.57 -3.28 -8.29
CA PRO A 519 12.85 -3.83 -8.76
C PRO A 519 13.96 -3.69 -7.72
N TYR A 520 13.96 -2.61 -6.93
CA TYR A 520 14.91 -2.42 -5.84
C TYR A 520 14.70 -3.42 -4.70
N MET A 521 13.44 -3.74 -4.36
CA MET A 521 13.16 -4.75 -3.33
C MET A 521 13.65 -6.13 -3.76
N LYS A 522 13.60 -6.47 -5.06
CA LYS A 522 14.12 -7.73 -5.63
C LYS A 522 15.64 -7.89 -5.52
N MET A 523 16.40 -6.82 -5.25
CA MET A 523 17.83 -6.94 -4.93
C MET A 523 18.05 -7.68 -3.60
N ASN A 524 17.03 -7.79 -2.75
CA ASN A 524 17.06 -8.58 -1.52
C ASN A 524 16.64 -10.01 -1.85
N SER A 525 17.62 -10.90 -2.02
CA SER A 525 17.38 -12.32 -2.25
C SER A 525 17.72 -13.17 -1.03
N LEU A 526 17.16 -14.39 -0.98
CA LEU A 526 17.51 -15.36 0.06
C LEU A 526 18.98 -15.77 0.01
N SER A 527 19.56 -15.86 -1.21
CA SER A 527 20.97 -16.16 -1.40
C SER A 527 21.87 -15.05 -0.85
N SER A 528 21.51 -13.78 -1.06
CA SER A 528 22.23 -12.64 -0.46
C SER A 528 22.14 -12.65 1.06
N LEU A 529 20.96 -12.96 1.63
CA LEU A 529 20.80 -13.08 3.08
C LEU A 529 21.69 -14.18 3.65
N LEU A 530 21.65 -15.38 3.09
CA LEU A 530 22.49 -16.50 3.53
C LEU A 530 23.97 -16.16 3.39
N LYS A 531 24.38 -15.55 2.27
CA LYS A 531 25.76 -15.10 2.06
C LYS A 531 26.22 -14.15 3.16
N VAL A 532 25.46 -13.09 3.45
CA VAL A 532 25.81 -12.13 4.52
C VAL A 532 25.89 -12.84 5.88
N CYS A 533 24.89 -13.67 6.23
CA CYS A 533 24.86 -14.41 7.49
C CYS A 533 26.05 -15.38 7.63
N HIS A 534 26.44 -16.07 6.56
CA HIS A 534 27.57 -17.01 6.57
C HIS A 534 28.94 -16.33 6.72
N HIS A 535 29.10 -15.07 6.30
CA HIS A 535 30.38 -14.35 6.37
C HIS A 535 30.55 -13.54 7.67
N LEU A 536 29.48 -13.28 8.42
CA LEU A 536 29.57 -12.63 9.73
C LEU A 536 30.10 -13.59 10.81
N PRO A 537 30.93 -13.17 11.78
CA PRO A 537 31.63 -11.88 11.88
C PRO A 537 32.99 -11.86 11.18
N ASP A 538 33.43 -12.98 10.61
CA ASP A 538 34.84 -13.28 10.31
C ASP A 538 35.39 -12.53 9.08
N ASP A 539 34.54 -12.19 8.10
CA ASP A 539 34.96 -11.55 6.86
C ASP A 539 34.46 -10.09 6.73
N LYS A 540 34.90 -9.24 7.67
CA LYS A 540 34.54 -7.81 7.69
C LYS A 540 35.01 -7.04 6.46
N HIS A 541 36.10 -7.45 5.81
CA HIS A 541 36.63 -6.74 4.65
C HIS A 541 35.71 -6.89 3.42
N SER A 542 35.20 -8.10 3.16
CA SER A 542 34.28 -8.35 2.04
C SER A 542 32.87 -7.79 2.30
N LEU A 543 32.46 -7.70 3.57
CA LEU A 543 31.14 -7.20 3.98
C LEU A 543 31.07 -5.68 4.24
N SER A 544 32.19 -4.95 4.14
CA SER A 544 32.22 -3.50 4.37
C SER A 544 31.23 -2.71 3.51
N ALA A 545 31.06 -3.11 2.24
CA ALA A 545 30.08 -2.51 1.33
C ALA A 545 28.61 -2.87 1.65
N TYR A 546 28.38 -3.91 2.44
CA TYR A 546 27.06 -4.33 2.91
C TYR A 546 26.68 -3.69 4.25
N GLU A 547 27.63 -3.08 4.96
CA GLU A 547 27.32 -2.39 6.23
C GLU A 547 26.47 -1.15 5.93
N ALA A 548 25.38 -0.98 6.68
CA ALA A 548 24.56 0.21 6.57
C ALA A 548 25.40 1.44 6.95
N GLY A 549 25.32 2.48 6.11
CA GLY A 549 26.11 3.70 6.27
C GLY A 549 25.95 4.32 7.67
N ARG A 550 27.07 4.55 8.34
CA ARG A 550 27.11 5.44 9.51
C ARG A 550 27.27 6.86 8.97
N PHE A 551 26.21 7.67 9.02
CA PHE A 551 26.23 9.03 8.49
C PHE A 551 27.19 9.93 9.30
N SER A 552 28.45 9.92 8.90
CA SER A 552 29.48 10.86 9.36
C SER A 552 29.43 12.20 8.62
N LEU A 553 28.63 12.27 7.55
CA LEU A 553 28.38 13.47 6.77
C LEU A 553 27.65 14.53 7.61
N ARG A 554 27.95 15.79 7.30
CA ARG A 554 27.38 16.95 7.97
C ARG A 554 26.41 17.69 7.05
N THR A 555 25.40 18.28 7.66
CA THR A 555 24.46 19.19 7.02
C THR A 555 25.12 20.51 6.61
N PRO A 556 24.48 21.34 5.76
CA PRO A 556 24.98 22.68 5.43
C PRO A 556 25.28 23.55 6.66
N HIS A 557 24.53 23.37 7.77
CA HIS A 557 24.78 24.06 9.03
C HIS A 557 25.80 23.35 9.95
N GLY A 558 26.50 22.31 9.46
CA GLY A 558 27.62 21.66 10.14
C GLY A 558 27.24 20.62 11.20
N LYS A 559 25.95 20.28 11.34
CA LYS A 559 25.44 19.24 12.25
C LYS A 559 25.54 17.86 11.58
N LEU A 560 25.57 16.77 12.35
CA LEU A 560 25.57 15.42 11.76
C LEU A 560 24.20 15.11 11.13
N ILE A 561 24.21 14.53 9.93
CA ILE A 561 22.98 14.11 9.24
C ILE A 561 22.20 13.09 10.08
N ALA A 562 22.90 12.17 10.76
CA ALA A 562 22.27 11.21 11.66
C ALA A 562 21.42 11.88 12.74
N ASP A 563 21.93 12.96 13.35
CA ASP A 563 21.26 13.63 14.46
C ASP A 563 20.05 14.42 13.95
N VAL A 564 20.24 15.25 12.92
CA VAL A 564 19.18 16.12 12.40
C VAL A 564 18.11 15.33 11.65
N GLY A 565 18.50 14.36 10.82
CA GLY A 565 17.57 13.56 10.03
C GLY A 565 16.71 12.61 10.86
N CYS A 566 17.17 12.23 12.05
CA CYS A 566 16.35 11.46 12.99
C CYS A 566 15.28 12.31 13.71
N GLU A 567 15.46 13.63 13.84
CA GLU A 567 14.48 14.47 14.56
C GLU A 567 13.05 14.36 13.95
N PRO A 568 12.85 14.52 12.62
CA PRO A 568 11.53 14.30 12.00
C PRO A 568 10.89 12.94 12.29
N ILE A 569 11.70 11.88 12.40
CA ILE A 569 11.25 10.51 12.69
C ILE A 569 10.84 10.40 14.16
N LEU A 570 11.61 11.01 15.06
CA LEU A 570 11.27 11.08 16.49
C LEU A 570 10.00 11.90 16.73
N TYR A 571 9.78 12.99 15.98
CA TYR A 571 8.53 13.74 16.03
C TYR A 571 7.33 12.91 15.59
N MET A 572 7.46 12.13 14.51
CA MET A 572 6.44 11.17 14.09
C MET A 572 6.14 10.14 15.18
N ARG A 573 7.18 9.58 15.82
CA ARG A 573 7.02 8.59 16.91
C ARG A 573 6.31 9.19 18.12
N HIS A 574 6.70 10.39 18.51
CA HIS A 574 6.03 11.13 19.56
C HIS A 574 4.55 11.34 19.21
N PHE A 575 4.25 11.82 18.00
CA PHE A 575 2.88 11.99 17.53
C PHE A 575 2.08 10.68 17.57
N GLN A 576 2.65 9.56 17.14
CA GLN A 576 1.96 8.26 17.21
C GLN A 576 1.62 7.85 18.65
N ALA A 577 2.49 8.16 19.61
CA ALA A 577 2.31 7.83 21.03
C ALA A 577 1.35 8.79 21.75
N THR A 578 1.48 10.10 21.53
CA THR A 578 0.75 11.15 22.29
C THR A 578 -0.46 11.72 21.56
N LYS A 579 -0.59 11.42 20.26
CA LYS A 579 -1.56 12.03 19.33
C LYS A 579 -1.45 13.56 19.23
N ASN A 580 -0.31 14.12 19.63
CA ASN A 580 -0.03 15.56 19.55
C ASN A 580 1.35 15.79 18.93
N LEU A 581 1.51 16.90 18.21
CA LEU A 581 2.82 17.37 17.78
C LEU A 581 3.67 17.71 19.02
N PRO A 582 4.95 17.35 19.03
CA PRO A 582 5.89 17.72 20.08
C PRO A 582 5.99 19.24 20.23
N GLU A 583 6.07 19.74 21.47
CA GLU A 583 6.23 21.17 21.76
C GLU A 583 7.44 21.76 21.03
N LYS A 584 8.59 21.08 21.04
CA LYS A 584 9.79 21.48 20.29
C LYS A 584 9.52 21.74 18.80
N LEU A 585 8.68 20.91 18.17
CA LEU A 585 8.33 21.09 16.76
C LEU A 585 7.37 22.26 16.58
N VAL A 586 6.37 22.41 17.46
CA VAL A 586 5.42 23.53 17.44
C VAL A 586 6.16 24.86 17.61
N ASP A 587 7.08 24.95 18.57
CA ASP A 587 7.90 26.14 18.80
C ASP A 587 8.76 26.46 17.57
N HIS A 588 9.34 25.44 16.93
CA HIS A 588 10.13 25.63 15.71
C HIS A 588 9.29 26.14 14.53
N ILE A 589 8.03 25.71 14.42
CA ILE A 589 7.09 26.20 13.40
C ILE A 589 6.73 27.68 13.65
N LEU A 590 6.54 28.07 14.90
CA LEU A 590 6.15 29.44 15.28
C LEU A 590 7.34 30.41 15.29
N HIS A 591 8.55 29.92 15.57
CA HIS A 591 9.76 30.72 15.74
C HIS A 591 10.94 30.19 14.89
N PRO A 592 10.83 30.18 13.55
CA PRO A 592 11.86 29.62 12.67
C PRO A 592 13.23 30.32 12.75
N ASN A 593 13.29 31.56 13.25
CA ASN A 593 14.50 32.38 13.28
C ASN A 593 15.31 32.35 14.60
N GLU A 594 14.85 31.67 15.66
CA GLU A 594 15.54 31.67 16.96
C GLU A 594 16.58 30.55 17.13
N ASN A 595 16.57 29.52 16.28
CA ASN A 595 17.48 28.36 16.36
C ASN A 595 18.96 28.67 16.04
N GLY A 596 19.29 29.92 15.69
CA GLY A 596 20.67 30.41 15.58
C GLY A 596 21.29 30.88 16.91
N ARG A 597 20.51 30.95 18.00
CA ARG A 597 21.03 31.24 19.35
C ARG A 597 20.86 30.00 20.21
N SER A 598 21.98 29.36 20.52
CA SER A 598 22.05 28.30 21.53
C SER A 598 21.36 28.76 22.81
N ILE A 599 20.24 28.14 23.16
CA ILE A 599 19.69 28.22 24.51
C ILE A 599 20.54 27.28 25.36
N SER A 600 21.56 27.85 25.98
CA SER A 600 22.31 27.20 27.05
C SER A 600 21.42 27.12 28.28
N PHE A 601 20.84 25.96 28.56
CA PHE A 601 20.31 25.71 29.89
C PHE A 601 21.49 25.39 30.82
N SER A 602 21.59 26.19 31.88
CA SER A 602 22.56 26.08 32.97
C SER A 602 22.24 24.91 33.88
#